data_AF-A0A428PGG6-F1
#
_entry.id   AF-A0A428PGG6-F1
#
_cell.length_a   1.000
_cell.length_b   1.000
_cell.length_c   1.000
_cell.angle_alpha   90.00
_cell.angle_beta   90.00
_cell.angle_gamma   90.00
#
_symmetry.space_group_name_H-M   'P 1'
#
loop_
_entity.id
_entity.type
_entity.pdbx_description
1 polymer ?
#
loop_
_entity_poly.entity_id
_entity_poly.type
_entity_poly.pdbx_seq_one_letter_code
_entity_poly.pdbx_strand_id
1 'polypeptide(L)'
;MLSNFSISIPQASLAVTILGSTIGTYLALSPPNPSPDSPSSEVPSDSIHPLNITSRHTGKIALAPFGLLALHTAGLAITHPEIPSFLLRNGAENGLEISLITWSAAIAIPLALILCAGIPLRLVSYSSLGKNFTFALTLPDRLQTNGIYRYMQHPSYTGL
;
A
#
# COMPACT_ATOMS: atom_id res chain seq x y z
N MET A 1 -26.87 15.53 23.13
CA MET A 1 -25.92 14.92 24.07
C MET A 1 -24.65 14.62 23.29
N LEU A 2 -23.74 15.61 23.21
CA LEU A 2 -22.47 15.46 22.49
C LEU A 2 -21.51 14.77 23.47
N SER A 3 -21.28 13.47 23.30
CA SER A 3 -20.23 12.78 24.02
C SER A 3 -18.88 13.37 23.58
N ASN A 4 -18.14 13.95 24.52
CA ASN A 4 -16.79 14.44 24.29
C ASN A 4 -15.87 13.25 24.04
N PHE A 5 -15.67 12.89 22.76
CA PHE A 5 -14.65 11.93 22.35
C PHE A 5 -13.27 12.47 22.74
N SER A 6 -12.74 12.01 23.86
CA SER A 6 -11.37 12.32 24.28
C SER A 6 -10.44 11.30 23.65
N ILE A 7 -9.89 11.64 22.48
CA ILE A 7 -8.93 10.79 21.75
C ILE A 7 -7.63 10.76 22.53
N SER A 8 -7.16 9.55 22.88
CA SER A 8 -5.86 9.38 23.52
C SER A 8 -4.71 9.39 22.51
N ILE A 9 -3.53 9.82 22.96
CA ILE A 9 -2.28 9.82 22.17
C ILE A 9 -1.97 8.45 21.52
N PRO A 10 -2.03 7.30 22.24
CA PRO A 10 -1.74 6.01 21.62
C PRO A 10 -2.73 5.65 20.50
N GLN A 11 -4.01 6.02 20.63
CA GLN A 11 -5.01 5.75 19.60
C GLN A 11 -4.80 6.60 18.35
N ALA A 12 -4.53 7.90 18.55
CA ALA A 12 -4.21 8.80 17.45
C ALA A 12 -2.95 8.34 16.71
N SER A 13 -1.89 7.99 17.44
CA SER A 13 -0.63 7.52 16.84
C SER A 13 -0.82 6.21 16.07
N LEU A 14 -1.60 5.26 16.58
CA LEU A 14 -1.88 4.00 15.90
C LEU A 14 -2.66 4.24 14.60
N ALA A 15 -3.74 5.01 14.66
CA ALA A 15 -4.55 5.33 13.49
C ALA A 15 -3.73 6.05 12.40
N VAL A 16 -2.90 7.02 12.79
CA VAL A 16 -1.97 7.71 11.88
C VAL A 16 -0.96 6.73 11.28
N THR A 17 -0.46 5.77 12.07
CA THR A 17 0.51 4.77 11.59
C THR A 17 -0.13 3.80 10.60
N ILE A 18 -1.36 3.34 10.84
CA ILE A 18 -2.12 2.50 9.90
C ILE A 18 -2.34 3.26 8.58
N LEU A 19 -2.89 4.46 8.65
CA LEU A 19 -3.17 5.27 7.45
C LEU A 19 -1.87 5.62 6.71
N GLY A 20 -0.83 6.01 7.43
CA GLY A 20 0.49 6.32 6.87
C GLY A 20 1.13 5.11 6.19
N SER A 21 1.03 3.92 6.78
CA SER A 21 1.49 2.66 6.19
C SER A 21 0.74 2.33 4.90
N THR A 22 -0.58 2.48 4.88
CA THR A 22 -1.40 2.25 3.68
C THR A 22 -1.09 3.27 2.58
N ILE A 23 -0.96 4.55 2.91
CA ILE A 23 -0.59 5.61 1.95
C ILE A 23 0.82 5.37 1.42
N GLY A 24 1.79 5.07 2.28
CA GLY A 24 3.17 4.78 1.88
C GLY A 24 3.24 3.55 0.98
N THR A 25 2.48 2.50 1.28
CA THR A 25 2.34 1.31 0.43
C THR A 25 1.70 1.65 -0.90
N TYR A 26 0.65 2.49 -0.93
CA TYR A 26 0.03 2.97 -2.16
C TYR A 26 1.00 3.78 -3.04
N LEU A 27 1.80 4.66 -2.43
CA LEU A 27 2.83 5.41 -3.14
C LEU A 27 3.93 4.49 -3.68
N ALA A 28 4.38 3.52 -2.87
CA ALA A 28 5.37 2.55 -3.29
C ALA A 28 4.84 1.66 -4.43
N LEU A 29 3.55 1.29 -4.42
CA LEU A 29 2.92 0.51 -5.49
C LEU A 29 2.59 1.32 -6.74
N SER A 30 2.49 2.64 -6.63
CA SER A 30 2.19 3.51 -7.75
C SER A 30 3.42 3.68 -8.65
N PRO A 31 3.26 3.57 -9.98
CA PRO A 31 4.38 3.76 -10.90
C PRO A 31 4.90 5.22 -10.78
N PRO A 32 6.21 5.42 -10.55
CA PRO A 32 6.77 6.75 -10.35
C PRO A 32 6.83 7.58 -11.64
N ASN A 33 6.82 6.91 -12.80
CA ASN A 33 6.86 7.55 -14.10
C ASN A 33 5.53 7.31 -14.82
N PRO A 34 4.94 8.32 -15.50
CA PRO A 34 3.81 8.09 -16.38
C PRO A 34 4.19 7.04 -17.43
N SER A 35 3.26 6.12 -17.73
CA SER A 35 3.41 5.25 -18.89
C SER A 35 3.66 6.13 -20.12
N PRO A 36 4.67 5.82 -20.95
CA PRO A 36 4.88 6.57 -22.17
C PRO A 36 3.57 6.57 -22.96
N ASP A 37 3.19 7.72 -23.51
CA ASP A 37 2.07 7.79 -24.44
C ASP A 37 2.34 6.77 -25.54
N SER A 38 1.53 5.71 -25.58
CA SER A 38 1.65 4.69 -26.60
C SER A 38 1.52 5.40 -27.95
N PRO A 39 2.54 5.38 -28.83
CA PRO A 39 2.33 5.83 -30.18
C PRO A 39 1.22 4.94 -30.75
N SER A 40 0.19 5.58 -31.30
CA SER A 40 -0.88 4.95 -32.05
C SER A 40 -0.31 4.02 -33.12
N SER A 41 -0.14 2.74 -32.82
CA SER A 41 0.33 1.74 -33.78
C SER A 41 -0.04 0.33 -33.30
N GLU A 42 -1.15 -0.17 -33.83
CA GLU A 42 -1.32 -1.57 -34.27
C GLU A 42 -0.88 -2.71 -33.32
N VAL A 43 -1.31 -2.70 -32.05
CA VAL A 43 -1.24 -3.91 -31.21
C VAL A 43 -2.43 -4.82 -31.55
N PRO A 44 -2.23 -6.10 -31.92
CA PRO A 44 -3.34 -7.03 -32.16
C PRO A 44 -4.22 -7.12 -30.91
N SER A 45 -5.53 -7.03 -31.08
CA SER A 45 -6.49 -7.14 -29.98
C SER A 45 -6.50 -8.58 -29.46
N ASP A 46 -5.70 -8.87 -28.44
CA ASP A 46 -5.73 -10.15 -27.73
C ASP A 46 -7.08 -10.35 -27.01
N SER A 47 -7.49 -11.61 -26.80
CA SER A 47 -8.75 -11.97 -26.12
C SER A 47 -8.88 -11.46 -24.67
N ILE A 48 -7.80 -10.88 -24.12
CA ILE A 48 -7.74 -10.22 -22.81
C ILE A 48 -7.93 -8.69 -22.86
N HIS A 49 -7.94 -8.09 -24.06
CA HIS A 49 -8.26 -6.67 -24.30
C HIS A 49 -9.61 -6.23 -23.69
N PRO A 50 -10.73 -7.01 -23.76
CA PRO A 50 -11.99 -6.58 -23.15
C PRO A 50 -11.96 -6.56 -21.62
N LEU A 51 -11.01 -7.25 -20.98
CA LEU A 51 -10.90 -7.24 -19.52
C LEU A 51 -10.27 -5.95 -18.98
N ASN A 52 -9.64 -5.10 -19.83
CA ASN A 52 -9.04 -3.81 -19.47
C ASN A 52 -8.20 -3.83 -18.17
N ILE A 53 -7.60 -4.99 -17.86
CA ILE A 53 -6.82 -5.24 -16.62
C ILE A 53 -5.54 -4.39 -16.63
N THR A 54 -5.05 -3.96 -17.79
CA THR A 54 -3.84 -3.14 -17.94
C THR A 54 -4.13 -1.62 -17.91
N SER A 55 -5.35 -1.21 -17.51
CA SER A 55 -5.65 0.22 -17.41
C SER A 55 -4.85 0.91 -16.29
N ARG A 56 -4.58 2.21 -16.46
CA ARG A 56 -3.96 3.10 -15.45
C ARG A 56 -4.69 3.09 -14.09
N HIS A 57 -5.93 2.62 -14.05
CA HIS A 57 -6.79 2.60 -12.87
C HIS A 57 -6.85 1.24 -12.18
N THR A 58 -6.44 0.15 -12.82
CA THR A 58 -6.57 -1.21 -12.26
C THR A 58 -5.80 -1.34 -10.94
N GLY A 59 -4.57 -0.82 -10.88
CA GLY A 59 -3.79 -0.81 -9.63
C GLY A 59 -4.46 -0.03 -8.50
N LYS A 60 -5.17 1.07 -8.82
CA LYS A 60 -5.92 1.87 -7.84
C LYS A 60 -7.15 1.13 -7.34
N ILE A 61 -7.89 0.47 -8.24
CA ILE A 61 -9.07 -0.32 -7.92
C ILE A 61 -8.69 -1.54 -7.06
N ALA A 62 -7.59 -2.21 -7.41
CA ALA A 62 -7.08 -3.35 -6.64
C ALA A 62 -6.66 -2.95 -5.21
N LEU A 63 -6.15 -1.73 -5.01
CA LEU A 63 -5.76 -1.23 -3.68
C LEU A 63 -6.89 -0.60 -2.87
N ALA A 64 -8.00 -0.23 -3.52
CA ALA A 64 -9.16 0.37 -2.87
C ALA A 64 -9.72 -0.43 -1.68
N PRO A 65 -9.91 -1.77 -1.74
CA PRO A 65 -10.41 -2.53 -0.60
C PRO A 65 -9.46 -2.49 0.59
N PHE A 66 -8.13 -2.50 0.36
CA PHE A 66 -7.14 -2.37 1.43
C PHE A 66 -7.17 -0.99 2.07
N GLY A 67 -7.38 0.07 1.28
CA GLY A 67 -7.58 1.43 1.79
C GLY A 67 -8.84 1.57 2.64
N LEU A 68 -9.95 0.97 2.21
CA LEU A 68 -11.21 0.99 2.95
C LEU A 68 -11.10 0.20 4.26
N LEU A 69 -10.43 -0.96 4.22
CA LEU A 69 -10.13 -1.75 5.41
C LEU A 69 -9.26 -0.96 6.40
N ALA A 70 -8.20 -0.29 5.93
CA ALA A 70 -7.33 0.53 6.77
C ALA A 70 -8.07 1.72 7.40
N LEU A 71 -9.00 2.34 6.67
CA LEU A 71 -9.83 3.42 7.20
C LEU A 71 -10.80 2.89 8.28
N HIS A 72 -11.37 1.71 8.05
CA HIS A 72 -12.26 1.07 9.02
C HIS A 72 -11.51 0.70 10.31
N THR A 73 -10.32 0.09 10.20
CA THR A 73 -9.50 -0.27 11.38
C THR A 73 -8.98 0.96 12.12
N ALA A 74 -8.57 2.02 11.42
CA ALA A 74 -8.22 3.30 12.04
C ALA A 74 -9.40 3.92 12.81
N GLY A 75 -10.61 3.85 12.24
CA GLY A 75 -11.85 4.28 12.92
C GLY A 75 -12.13 3.48 14.20
N LEU A 76 -11.94 2.15 14.16
CA LEU A 76 -12.06 1.30 15.35
C LEU A 76 -11.02 1.66 16.42
N ALA A 77 -9.77 1.91 16.05
CA ALA A 77 -8.71 2.27 16.98
C ALA A 77 -8.97 3.61 17.70
N ILE A 78 -9.52 4.61 16.99
CA ILE A 78 -9.86 5.92 17.56
C ILE A 78 -11.08 5.83 18.49
N THR A 79 -12.06 5.01 18.14
CA THR A 79 -13.33 4.91 18.89
C THR A 79 -13.30 3.90 20.03
N HIS A 80 -12.28 3.04 20.11
CA HIS A 80 -12.06 2.19 21.27
C HIS A 80 -11.90 3.03 22.56
N PRO A 81 -12.41 2.63 23.73
CA PRO A 81 -13.24 1.46 24.01
C PRO A 81 -14.74 1.64 23.67
N GLU A 82 -15.20 2.87 23.44
CA GLU A 82 -16.61 3.21 23.15
C GLU A 82 -16.95 3.07 21.65
N ILE A 83 -16.82 1.84 21.11
CA ILE A 83 -17.02 1.62 19.67
C ILE A 83 -18.53 1.66 19.34
N PRO A 84 -18.98 2.54 18.42
CA PRO A 84 -20.38 2.59 18.02
C PRO A 84 -20.78 1.33 17.25
N SER A 85 -22.01 0.86 17.47
CA SER A 85 -22.55 -0.37 16.87
C SER A 85 -22.52 -0.37 15.34
N PHE A 86 -22.63 0.80 14.70
CA PHE A 86 -22.51 0.92 13.24
C PHE A 86 -21.10 0.60 12.72
N LEU A 87 -20.04 0.99 13.44
CA LEU A 87 -18.66 0.67 13.04
C LEU A 87 -18.30 -0.78 13.36
N LEU A 88 -18.80 -1.28 14.48
CA LEU A 88 -18.50 -2.62 14.96
C LEU A 88 -19.23 -3.68 14.11
N ARG A 89 -20.46 -3.40 13.65
CA ARG A 89 -21.28 -4.26 12.77
C ARG A 89 -21.26 -5.72 13.26
N ASN A 90 -20.70 -6.63 12.47
CA ASN A 90 -20.63 -8.06 12.77
C ASN A 90 -19.44 -8.41 13.69
N GLY A 91 -18.65 -7.43 14.15
CA GLY A 91 -17.55 -7.65 15.09
C GLY A 91 -18.01 -8.07 16.49
N ALA A 92 -19.27 -7.80 16.86
CA ALA A 92 -19.80 -8.13 18.18
C ALA A 92 -20.05 -9.63 18.31
N GLU A 93 -20.53 -10.23 17.22
CA GLU A 93 -20.84 -11.65 17.11
C GLU A 93 -19.59 -12.48 16.78
N ASN A 94 -18.65 -11.94 16.02
CA ASN A 94 -17.43 -12.65 15.60
C ASN A 94 -16.26 -12.54 16.58
N GLY A 95 -16.40 -11.75 17.66
CA GLY A 95 -15.34 -11.52 18.64
C GLY A 95 -14.23 -10.61 18.09
N LEU A 96 -14.42 -9.30 18.19
CA LEU A 96 -13.41 -8.32 17.84
C LEU A 96 -12.16 -8.51 18.71
N GLU A 97 -11.04 -8.81 18.06
CA GLU A 97 -9.76 -8.99 18.73
C GLU A 97 -9.14 -7.61 19.03
N ILE A 98 -8.93 -7.33 20.33
CA ILE A 98 -8.52 -5.99 20.80
C ILE A 98 -7.06 -5.70 20.47
N SER A 99 -6.20 -6.71 20.34
CA SER A 99 -4.79 -6.53 19.99
C SER A 99 -4.59 -5.97 18.57
N LEU A 100 -5.55 -6.15 17.66
CA LEU A 100 -5.54 -5.57 16.31
C LEU A 100 -5.97 -4.09 16.26
N ILE A 101 -6.61 -3.57 17.31
CA ILE A 101 -7.09 -2.17 17.38
C ILE A 101 -6.35 -1.34 18.43
N THR A 102 -5.42 -1.97 19.17
CA THR A 102 -4.57 -1.33 20.18
C THR A 102 -3.10 -1.61 19.88
N TRP A 103 -2.19 -0.85 20.48
CA TRP A 103 -0.75 -1.10 20.33
C TRP A 103 -0.38 -2.43 20.94
N SER A 104 -0.22 -3.44 20.08
CA SER A 104 0.20 -4.79 20.43
C SER A 104 1.38 -5.20 19.55
N ALA A 105 2.12 -6.24 19.96
CA ALA A 105 3.17 -6.81 19.12
C ALA A 105 2.62 -7.33 17.77
N ALA A 106 1.39 -7.84 17.75
CA ALA A 106 0.75 -8.38 16.56
C ALA A 106 0.54 -7.34 15.46
N ILE A 107 0.31 -6.06 15.82
CA ILE A 107 0.18 -4.96 14.85
C ILE A 107 1.45 -4.12 14.71
N ALA A 108 2.24 -3.96 15.77
CA ALA A 108 3.46 -3.17 15.74
C ALA A 108 4.54 -3.79 14.85
N ILE A 109 4.73 -5.11 14.91
CA ILE A 109 5.73 -5.82 14.08
C ILE A 109 5.43 -5.66 12.58
N PRO A 110 4.23 -5.98 12.06
CA PRO A 110 3.96 -5.82 10.64
C PRO A 110 3.97 -4.35 10.20
N LEU A 111 3.49 -3.40 11.01
CA LEU A 111 3.57 -1.97 10.68
C LEU A 111 5.02 -1.49 10.58
N ALA A 112 5.88 -1.90 11.53
CA ALA A 112 7.30 -1.58 11.48
C ALA A 112 7.97 -2.19 10.26
N LEU A 113 7.63 -3.43 9.88
CA LEU A 113 8.20 -4.07 8.70
C LEU A 113 7.80 -3.33 7.41
N ILE A 114 6.53 -2.92 7.29
CA ILE A 114 6.05 -2.17 6.12
C ILE A 114 6.73 -0.80 6.04
N LEU A 115 6.76 -0.04 7.15
CA LEU A 115 7.30 1.31 7.18
C LEU A 115 8.82 1.37 7.06
N CYS A 116 9.53 0.46 7.73
CA CYS A 116 10.99 0.50 7.82
C CYS A 116 11.70 -0.37 6.78
N ALA A 117 11.05 -1.40 6.23
CA ALA A 117 11.65 -2.28 5.24
C ALA A 117 10.92 -2.22 3.89
N GLY A 118 9.61 -2.50 3.85
CA GLY A 118 8.86 -2.62 2.59
C GLY A 118 8.86 -1.34 1.74
N ILE A 119 8.35 -0.25 2.32
CA ILE A 119 8.29 1.06 1.65
C ILE A 119 9.66 1.57 1.21
N PRO A 120 10.67 1.68 2.11
CA PRO A 120 11.97 2.20 1.72
C PRO A 120 12.70 1.28 0.73
N LEU A 121 12.62 -0.04 0.85
CA LEU A 121 13.26 -0.94 -0.11
C LEU A 121 12.75 -0.71 -1.54
N ARG A 122 11.44 -0.44 -1.67
CA ARG A 122 10.78 -0.17 -2.94
C ARG A 122 11.01 1.26 -3.47
N LEU A 123 10.98 2.27 -2.60
CA LEU A 123 11.28 3.64 -2.99
C LEU A 123 12.76 3.85 -3.31
N VAL A 124 13.66 3.20 -2.58
CA VAL A 124 15.11 3.22 -2.83
C VAL A 124 15.44 2.50 -4.12
N SER A 125 14.77 1.39 -4.46
CA SER A 125 14.99 0.75 -5.77
C SER A 125 14.54 1.65 -6.92
N TYR A 126 13.45 2.41 -6.77
CA TYR A 126 13.06 3.45 -7.74
C TYR A 126 14.09 4.58 -7.82
N SER A 127 14.58 5.06 -6.68
CA SER A 127 15.62 6.10 -6.66
C SER A 127 16.95 5.60 -7.26
N SER A 128 17.27 4.32 -7.09
CA SER A 128 18.51 3.73 -7.61
C SER A 128 18.43 3.43 -9.11
N LEU A 129 17.24 3.16 -9.67
CA LEU A 129 17.06 2.96 -11.12
C LEU A 129 16.72 4.24 -11.89
N GLY A 130 16.19 5.27 -11.22
CA GLY A 130 15.95 6.60 -11.80
C GLY A 130 15.21 6.55 -13.14
N LYS A 131 15.78 7.19 -14.18
CA LYS A 131 15.22 7.34 -15.53
C LYS A 131 15.13 6.04 -16.36
N ASN A 132 15.66 4.91 -15.86
CA ASN A 132 15.68 3.64 -16.59
C ASN A 132 14.62 2.64 -16.10
N PHE A 133 13.78 3.02 -15.12
CA PHE A 133 12.65 2.17 -14.67
C PHE A 133 11.44 2.39 -15.58
N THR A 134 11.39 1.68 -16.70
CA THR A 134 10.18 1.60 -17.53
C THR A 134 9.43 0.33 -17.15
N PHE A 135 8.14 0.45 -16.80
CA PHE A 135 7.24 -0.71 -16.60
C PHE A 135 6.92 -1.44 -17.92
N ALA A 136 7.26 -0.81 -19.05
CA ALA A 136 7.18 -1.39 -20.39
C ALA A 136 8.53 -2.05 -20.74
N LEU A 137 8.49 -3.21 -21.39
CA LEU A 137 9.67 -3.86 -21.97
C LEU A 137 10.31 -2.94 -23.03
N THR A 138 11.20 -2.05 -22.60
CA THR A 138 12.12 -1.34 -23.49
C THR A 138 13.43 -2.13 -23.58
N LEU A 139 13.93 -2.34 -24.80
CA LEU A 139 15.17 -3.03 -25.08
C LEU A 139 16.31 -2.37 -24.26
N PRO A 140 17.00 -3.11 -23.36
CA PRO A 140 17.96 -2.52 -22.46
C PRO A 140 19.23 -2.14 -23.21
N ASP A 141 19.58 -0.84 -23.21
CA ASP A 141 20.77 -0.33 -23.89
C ASP A 141 22.05 -0.55 -23.06
N ARG A 142 21.95 -0.70 -21.72
CA ARG A 142 23.07 -1.04 -20.82
C ARG A 142 22.65 -1.82 -19.58
N LEU A 143 23.48 -2.81 -19.22
CA LEU A 143 23.37 -3.59 -17.98
C LEU A 143 23.79 -2.72 -16.78
N GLN A 144 22.86 -2.36 -15.89
CA GLN A 144 23.19 -1.67 -14.64
C GLN A 144 23.57 -2.66 -13.54
N THR A 145 24.82 -2.61 -13.08
CA THR A 145 25.39 -3.49 -12.04
C THR A 145 25.81 -2.74 -10.77
N ASN A 146 25.42 -1.47 -10.63
CA ASN A 146 25.82 -0.63 -9.49
C ASN A 146 24.72 -0.56 -8.40
N GLY A 147 25.14 -0.48 -7.13
CA GLY A 147 24.24 -0.34 -5.98
C GLY A 147 23.60 -1.66 -5.50
N ILE A 148 22.33 -1.62 -5.09
CA ILE A 148 21.57 -2.80 -4.61
C ILE A 148 21.49 -3.92 -5.66
N TYR A 149 21.59 -3.58 -6.95
CA TYR A 149 21.63 -4.53 -8.07
C TYR A 149 22.88 -5.42 -8.09
N ARG A 150 23.92 -5.08 -7.30
CA ARG A 150 25.07 -5.97 -7.06
C ARG A 150 24.69 -7.17 -6.18
N TYR A 151 23.69 -7.03 -5.32
CA TYR A 151 23.31 -8.06 -4.34
C TYR A 151 22.04 -8.82 -4.76
N MET A 152 21.10 -8.17 -5.45
CA MET A 152 19.87 -8.80 -5.92
C MET A 152 19.46 -8.29 -7.30
N GLN A 153 19.10 -9.20 -8.20
CA GLN A 153 18.73 -8.88 -9.59
C GLN A 153 17.35 -8.20 -9.69
N HIS A 154 16.42 -8.48 -8.75
CA HIS A 154 15.06 -7.95 -8.75
C HIS A 154 14.63 -7.42 -7.36
N PRO A 155 15.32 -6.39 -6.83
CA PRO A 155 15.06 -5.87 -5.47
C PRO A 155 13.63 -5.34 -5.30
N SER A 156 13.01 -4.83 -6.37
CA SER A 156 11.63 -4.35 -6.34
C SER A 156 10.60 -5.47 -6.16
N TYR A 157 10.91 -6.72 -6.51
CA TYR A 157 10.03 -7.87 -6.27
C TYR A 157 10.17 -8.41 -4.84
N THR A 158 11.36 -8.24 -4.24
CA THR A 158 11.64 -8.66 -2.86
C THR A 158 11.01 -7.73 -1.83
N GLY A 159 10.75 -6.47 -2.20
CA GLY A 159 10.02 -5.52 -1.35
C GLY A 159 8.51 -5.53 -1.51
N LEU A 160 7.95 -6.45 -2.32
CA LEU A 160 6.51 -6.69 -2.43
C LEU A 160 6.03 -7.64 -1.32
#